data_AF-A0A957VMX4-F1
#
_entry.id   AF-A0A957VMX4-F1
#
_cell.length_a   1.000
_cell.length_b   1.000
_cell.length_c   1.000
_cell.angle_alpha   90.00
_cell.angle_beta   90.00
_cell.angle_gamma   90.00
#
_symmetry.space_group_name_H-M   'P 1'
#
loop_
_entity.id
_entity.type
_entity.pdbx_description
1 polymer ?
#
loop_
_entity_poly.entity_id
_entity_poly.type
_entity_poly.pdbx_seq_one_letter_code
_entity_poly.pdbx_strand_id
1 'polypeptide(L)' 'MIDLGKKNLLGININAVDYEAAVAQIIAAAQARRSMAVTALAVHGVMTGVLDPSHGYRLNHLDLVVPD' A
#
# COMPACT_ATOMS: atom_id res chain seq x y z
N MET A 1 4.28 -15.84 -6.10
CA MET A 1 3.37 -15.20 -5.14
C MET A 1 4.01 -15.05 -3.76
N ILE A 2 4.42 -13.83 -3.45
CA ILE A 2 4.96 -13.37 -2.17
C ILE A 2 3.97 -12.38 -1.60
N ASP A 3 3.50 -12.62 -0.38
CA ASP A 3 2.79 -11.63 0.42
C ASP A 3 3.25 -11.72 1.87
N LEU A 4 4.08 -10.77 2.28
CA LEU A 4 4.61 -10.67 3.65
C LEU A 4 3.83 -9.64 4.49
N GLY A 5 2.71 -9.13 3.97
CA GLY A 5 1.89 -8.10 4.59
C GLY A 5 2.56 -6.72 4.67
N LYS A 6 1.98 -5.85 5.48
CA LYS A 6 2.48 -4.49 5.72
C LYS A 6 3.74 -4.52 6.61
N LYS A 7 4.75 -3.74 6.22
CA LYS A 7 5.98 -3.47 6.98
C LYS A 7 6.03 -1.98 7.30
N ASN A 8 6.40 -1.68 8.54
CA ASN A 8 6.60 -0.30 8.96
C ASN A 8 7.94 0.20 8.42
N LEU A 9 7.90 1.28 7.66
CA LEU A 9 9.06 2.02 7.20
C LEU A 9 8.90 3.47 7.68
N LEU A 10 9.62 3.82 8.75
CA LEU A 10 9.59 5.15 9.36
C LEU A 10 8.18 5.63 9.77
N GLY A 11 7.29 4.72 10.14
CA GLY A 11 5.90 5.04 10.48
C GLY A 11 4.89 4.88 9.35
N ILE A 12 5.33 4.58 8.12
CA ILE A 12 4.45 4.30 6.97
C ILE A 12 4.40 2.80 6.70
N ASN A 13 3.20 2.26 6.53
CA ASN A 13 2.96 0.84 6.30
C ASN A 13 2.98 0.52 4.81
N ILE A 14 4.03 -0.18 4.36
CA ILE A 14 4.23 -0.61 2.97
C ILE A 14 4.03 -2.12 2.84
N ASN A 15 3.24 -2.56 1.88
CA ASN A 15 3.02 -3.96 1.55
C ASN A 15 4.27 -4.55 0.89
N ALA A 16 4.87 -5.56 1.54
CA ALA A 16 5.95 -6.36 0.97
C ALA A 16 5.35 -7.54 0.18
N VAL A 17 4.92 -7.25 -1.04
CA VAL A 17 4.25 -8.19 -1.95
C VAL A 17 4.95 -8.23 -3.31
N ASP A 18 4.84 -9.34 -4.03
CA ASP A 18 5.22 -9.39 -5.45
C ASP A 18 4.08 -8.91 -6.36
N TYR A 19 4.42 -8.66 -7.63
CA TYR A 19 3.46 -8.16 -8.63
C TYR A 19 2.28 -9.12 -8.81
N GLU A 20 2.55 -10.43 -8.83
CA GLU A 20 1.52 -11.47 -8.95
C GLU A 20 0.50 -11.40 -7.80
N ALA A 21 0.96 -11.29 -6.55
CA ALA A 21 0.10 -11.15 -5.39
C ALA A 21 -0.71 -9.85 -5.43
N ALA A 22 -0.08 -8.71 -5.77
CA ALA A 22 -0.75 -7.42 -5.85
C ALA A 22 -1.89 -7.43 -6.89
N VAL A 23 -1.61 -7.96 -8.09
CA VAL A 23 -2.62 -8.10 -9.16
C VAL A 23 -3.75 -9.02 -8.72
N ALA A 24 -3.44 -10.17 -8.13
CA ALA A 24 -4.45 -11.11 -7.65
C ALA A 24 -5.41 -10.45 -6.63
N GLN A 25 -4.88 -9.66 -5.69
CA GLN A 25 -5.70 -8.95 -4.69
C GLN A 25 -6.62 -7.91 -5.32
N ILE A 26 -6.11 -7.11 -6.27
CA ILE A 26 -6.89 -6.08 -6.97
C ILE A 26 -8.02 -6.71 -7.79
N ILE A 27 -7.71 -7.75 -8.56
CA ILE A 27 -8.70 -8.46 -9.38
C ILE A 27 -9.76 -9.12 -8.50
N ALA A 28 -9.37 -9.75 -7.38
CA ALA A 28 -10.31 -10.35 -6.44
C ALA A 28 -11.26 -9.30 -5.81
N ALA A 29 -10.75 -8.12 -5.45
CA ALA A 29 -11.58 -7.02 -4.93
C ALA A 29 -12.57 -6.51 -5.99
N ALA A 30 -12.13 -6.35 -7.24
CA ALA A 30 -12.98 -5.94 -8.35
C ALA A 30 -14.09 -6.96 -8.64
N GLN A 31 -13.76 -8.26 -8.68
CA GLN A 31 -14.74 -9.34 -8.85
C GLN A 31 -15.78 -9.37 -7.71
N ALA A 32 -15.34 -9.12 -6.48
CA ALA A 32 -16.20 -9.03 -5.31
C ALA A 32 -17.00 -7.71 -5.23
N ARG A 33 -16.84 -6.80 -6.21
CA ARG A 33 -17.40 -5.43 -6.20
C ARG A 33 -17.12 -4.67 -4.90
N ARG A 34 -15.93 -4.88 -4.34
CA ARG A 34 -15.46 -4.23 -3.12
C ARG A 34 -14.46 -3.15 -3.49
N SER A 35 -14.67 -1.94 -2.99
CA SER A 35 -13.69 -0.86 -3.12
C SER A 35 -12.35 -1.28 -2.51
N MET A 36 -11.26 -0.93 -3.18
CA MET A 36 -9.90 -1.19 -2.74
C MET A 36 -9.01 0.00 -3.14
N ALA A 37 -8.55 0.76 -2.15
CA ALA A 37 -7.69 1.91 -2.34
C ALA A 37 -6.23 1.45 -2.44
N VAL A 38 -5.60 1.71 -3.59
CA VAL A 38 -4.25 1.24 -3.90
C VAL A 38 -3.33 2.40 -4.30
N THR A 39 -2.03 2.25 -4.05
CA THR A 39 -1.01 3.16 -4.54
C THR A 39 0.32 2.44 -4.76
N ALA A 40 1.03 2.83 -5.83
CA ALA A 40 2.46 2.60 -5.96
C ALA A 40 3.18 3.84 -5.42
N LEU A 41 3.95 3.67 -4.34
CA LEU A 41 4.47 4.74 -3.53
C LEU A 41 5.98 4.86 -3.70
N ALA A 42 6.40 5.91 -4.42
CA ALA A 42 7.80 6.29 -4.50
C ALA A 42 8.35 6.76 -3.14
N VAL A 43 9.69 6.75 -2.99
CA VAL A 43 10.40 7.20 -1.79
C VAL A 43 9.96 8.60 -1.34
N HIS A 44 9.73 9.52 -2.29
CA HIS A 44 9.25 10.86 -1.97
C HIS A 44 7.89 10.84 -1.25
N GLY A 45 6.97 9.96 -1.65
CA GLY A 45 5.67 9.79 -1.00
C GLY A 45 5.78 9.25 0.42
N VAL A 46 6.70 8.29 0.64
CA VAL A 46 7.03 7.81 1.99
C VAL A 46 7.51 8.98 2.86
N MET A 47 8.50 9.74 2.38
CA MET A 47 9.08 10.84 3.15
C MET A 47 8.06 11.95 3.43
N THR A 48 7.16 12.26 2.50
CA THR A 48 6.05 13.18 2.74
C THR A 48 5.13 12.66 3.84
N GLY A 49 4.81 11.37 3.87
CA GLY A 49 4.02 10.76 4.94
C GLY A 49 4.71 10.79 6.31
N VAL A 50 6.03 10.67 6.34
CA VAL A 50 6.84 10.79 7.57
C VAL A 50 6.79 12.23 8.11
N LEU A 51 6.83 13.22 7.22
CA LEU A 51 6.92 14.64 7.60
C LEU A 51 5.55 15.31 7.82
N ASP A 52 4.48 14.78 7.23
CA ASP A 52 3.10 15.24 7.40
C ASP A 52 2.24 14.14 8.05
N PRO A 53 1.89 14.26 9.34
CA PRO A 53 1.07 13.28 10.05
C PRO A 53 -0.31 13.03 9.44
N SER A 54 -0.93 14.04 8.82
CA SER A 54 -2.23 13.90 8.15
C SER A 54 -2.09 13.04 6.89
N HIS A 55 -1.02 13.27 6.13
CA HIS A 55 -0.70 12.44 4.98
C HIS A 55 -0.31 11.01 5.39
N GLY A 56 0.52 10.86 6.43
CA GLY A 56 0.88 9.56 7.00
C GLY A 56 -0.33 8.76 7.47
N TYR A 57 -1.31 9.41 8.13
CA TYR A 57 -2.57 8.79 8.50
C TYR A 57 -3.31 8.24 7.27
N ARG A 58 -3.43 9.04 6.20
CA ARG A 58 -4.11 8.62 4.96
C ARG A 58 -3.41 7.43 4.31
N LEU A 59 -2.09 7.47 4.17
CA LEU A 59 -1.31 6.38 3.58
C LEU A 59 -1.50 5.07 4.35
N ASN A 60 -1.47 5.14 5.68
CA ASN A 60 -1.62 3.95 6.54
C ASN A 60 -3.00 3.29 6.47
N HIS A 61 -4.03 4.03 6.03
CA HIS A 61 -5.40 3.55 5.85
C HIS A 61 -5.71 3.03 4.45
N LEU A 62 -4.77 3.12 3.50
CA LEU A 62 -4.93 2.48 2.18
C LEU A 62 -4.88 0.96 2.31
N ASP A 63 -5.59 0.26 1.43
CA ASP A 63 -5.67 -1.21 1.45
C ASP A 63 -4.34 -1.83 1.00
N LEU A 64 -3.74 -1.28 -0.06
CA LEU A 64 -2.51 -1.78 -0.66
C LEU A 64 -1.57 -0.62 -1.02
N VAL A 65 -0.43 -0.56 -0.34
CA VAL A 65 0.64 0.43 -0.57
C VAL A 65 1.88 -0.33 -1.02
N VAL A 66 2.16 -0.38 -2.32
CA VAL A 66 3.34 -1.08 -2.84
C VAL A 66 4.48 -0.10 -3.12
N PRO A 67 5.74 -0.54 -3.09
CA PRO A 67 6.84 0.26 -3.66
C PRO A 67 6.60 0.49 -5.16
N ASP A 68 6.88 1.71 -5.62
CA ASP A 68 7.11 2.03 -7.04
C ASP A 68 8.55 1.62 -7.45
#